data_AF-A0A3D4YNR7-F1
#
_entry.id   AF-A0A3D4YNR7-F1
#
_cell.length_a   1.000
_cell.length_b   1.000
_cell.length_c   1.000
_cell.angle_alpha   90.00
_cell.angle_beta   90.00
_cell.angle_gamma   90.00
#
_symmetry.space_group_name_H-M   'P 1'
#
loop_
_entity.id
_entity.type
_entity.pdbx_description
1 polymer ?
#
loop_
_entity_poly.entity_id
_entity_poly.type
_entity_poly.pdbx_seq_one_letter_code
_entity_poly.pdbx_strand_id
1 'polypeptide(L)' 'MIAAGFVDFEITWRAEVYAGAPQASSAAQFGTLGINFRARKARDETEWANAVATLMCEL' A
#
# COMPACT_ATOMS: atom_id res chain seq x y z
N MET A 1 8.29 12.14 14.89
CA MET A 1 8.13 10.69 14.62
C MET A 1 6.85 10.53 13.80
N ILE A 2 6.91 9.96 12.59
CA ILE A 2 5.70 9.71 11.79
C ILE A 2 4.82 8.73 12.55
N ALA A 3 3.56 9.10 12.81
CA ALA A 3 2.62 8.26 13.53
C ALA A 3 2.39 6.92 12.81
N ALA A 4 2.12 5.86 13.58
CA ALA A 4 1.84 4.55 13.01
C ALA A 4 0.50 4.59 12.24
N GLY A 5 0.56 4.49 10.91
CA GLY A 5 -0.63 4.51 10.05
C GLY A 5 -0.30 4.48 8.56
N PHE A 6 -1.35 4.34 7.74
CA PHE A 6 -1.29 4.43 6.27
C PHE A 6 -2.13 5.63 5.82
N VAL A 7 -1.72 6.27 4.72
CA VAL A 7 -2.38 7.47 4.17
C VAL A 7 -3.04 7.22 2.82
N ASP A 8 -2.86 6.02 2.27
CA ASP A 8 -3.36 5.66 0.94
C ASP A 8 -3.53 4.15 0.83
N PHE A 9 -4.44 3.72 -0.04
CA PHE A 9 -4.74 2.33 -0.33
C PHE A 9 -5.08 2.11 -1.80
N GLU A 10 -4.45 1.12 -2.42
CA GLU A 10 -4.62 0.78 -3.84
C GLU A 10 -4.95 -0.71 -4.02
N ILE A 11 -5.86 -1.00 -4.95
CA ILE A 11 -6.14 -2.35 -5.46
C ILE A 11 -5.69 -2.43 -6.93
N THR A 12 -4.75 -3.32 -7.24
CA THR A 12 -4.30 -3.53 -8.62
C THR A 12 -4.77 -4.87 -9.17
N TRP A 13 -5.29 -4.89 -10.40
CA TRP A 13 -5.80 -6.07 -11.07
C TRP A 13 -4.82 -6.65 -12.08
N ARG A 14 -4.77 -7.99 -12.20
CA ARG A 14 -3.85 -8.73 -13.09
C ARG A 14 -2.39 -8.27 -12.92
N ALA A 15 -2.00 -7.96 -11.69
CA ALA A 15 -0.64 -7.58 -11.37
C ALA A 15 0.16 -8.82 -10.95
N GLU A 16 1.47 -8.80 -11.23
CA GLU A 16 2.39 -9.81 -10.69
C GLU A 16 2.38 -9.75 -9.16
N VAL A 17 1.98 -10.87 -8.53
CA VAL A 17 1.80 -10.93 -7.08
C VAL A 17 3.13 -11.01 -6.34
N TYR A 18 4.16 -11.56 -7.00
CA TYR A 18 5.47 -11.83 -6.38
C TYR A 18 6.57 -10.85 -6.77
N ALA A 19 6.29 -9.91 -7.68
CA ALA A 19 7.25 -8.89 -8.07
C ALA A 19 7.59 -7.98 -6.87
N GLY A 20 8.85 -8.02 -6.43
CA GLY A 20 9.35 -7.25 -5.29
C GLY A 20 8.94 -7.81 -3.92
N ALA A 21 8.42 -9.04 -3.86
CA ALA A 21 8.13 -9.69 -2.58
C ALA A 21 9.42 -9.92 -1.77
N PRO A 22 9.42 -9.68 -0.44
CA PRO A 22 10.61 -9.83 0.40
C PRO A 22 11.12 -11.27 0.46
N GLN A 23 10.24 -12.25 0.27
CA GLN A 23 10.60 -13.64 0.08
C GLN A 23 10.25 -14.09 -1.33
N ALA A 24 11.26 -14.62 -2.03
CA ALA A 24 11.08 -15.27 -3.30
C ALA A 24 10.27 -16.57 -3.13
N SER A 25 9.22 -16.72 -3.96
CA SER A 25 8.40 -17.93 -4.06
C SER A 25 8.55 -18.52 -5.46
N SER A 26 8.47 -19.85 -5.59
CA SER A 26 8.43 -20.53 -6.89
C SER A 26 7.23 -20.09 -7.74
N ALA A 27 6.16 -19.59 -7.12
CA ALA A 27 4.98 -19.05 -7.79
C ALA A 27 5.27 -17.81 -8.65
N ALA A 28 6.38 -17.10 -8.42
CA ALA A 28 6.87 -16.04 -9.30
C ALA A 28 7.27 -16.55 -10.69
N GLN A 29 7.73 -17.80 -10.79
CA GLN A 29 8.17 -18.40 -12.07
C GLN A 29 7.01 -18.77 -12.99
N PHE A 30 5.81 -18.90 -12.43
CA PHE A 30 4.60 -19.30 -13.17
C PHE A 30 3.76 -18.11 -13.65
N GLY A 31 4.26 -16.86 -13.48
CA GLY A 31 3.59 -15.67 -13.96
C GLY A 31 2.23 -15.42 -13.29
N THR A 32 2.16 -15.62 -11.97
CA THR A 32 0.89 -15.59 -11.24
C THR A 32 0.34 -14.17 -11.18
N LEU A 33 -0.61 -13.88 -12.07
CA LEU A 33 -1.36 -12.63 -12.07
C LEU A 33 -2.49 -12.70 -11.03
N GLY A 34 -2.55 -11.70 -10.15
CA GLY A 34 -3.55 -11.64 -9.08
C GLY A 34 -4.08 -10.25 -8.82
N ILE A 35 -4.81 -10.14 -7.71
CA ILE A 35 -5.28 -8.88 -7.14
C ILE A 35 -4.35 -8.54 -5.98
N ASN A 36 -3.69 -7.39 -6.02
CA ASN A 36 -2.85 -6.92 -4.92
C ASN A 36 -3.57 -5.83 -4.14
N PHE A 37 -3.43 -5.87 -2.81
CA PHE A 37 -3.84 -4.81 -1.90
C PHE A 37 -2.61 -4.13 -1.35
N ARG A 38 -2.47 -2.83 -1.59
CA ARG A 38 -1.30 -2.04 -1.17
C ARG A 38 -1.73 -0.91 -0.25
N ALA A 39 -1.07 -0.79 0.89
CA ALA A 39 -1.24 0.34 1.80
C ALA A 39 0.06 1.14 1.86
N ARG A 40 -0.02 2.46 1.70
CA ARG A 40 1.15 3.34 1.65
C ARG A 40 1.32 4.10 2.97
N LYS A 41 2.55 4.12 3.49
CA LYS A 41 2.91 4.99 4.62
C LYS A 41 3.05 6.44 4.16
N ALA A 42 2.83 7.37 5.09
CA ALA A 42 3.15 8.77 4.85
C ALA A 42 4.65 8.95 4.59
N ARG A 43 5.00 9.85 3.67
CA ARG A 43 6.38 10.25 3.38
C ARG A 43 6.95 11.11 4.50
N ASP A 44 6.10 11.94 5.09
CA ASP A 44 6.42 12.87 6.18
C ASP A 44 5.20 13.13 7.08
N GLU A 45 5.42 13.88 8.16
CA GLU A 45 4.38 14.23 9.14
C GLU A 45 3.31 15.16 8.56
N THR A 46 3.68 16.01 7.61
CA THR A 46 2.75 16.95 6.97
C THR A 46 1.72 16.20 6.14
N GLU A 47 2.16 15.23 5.33
CA GLU A 47 1.27 14.36 4.56
C GLU A 47 0.35 13.56 5.49
N TRP A 48 0.87 13.04 6.59
CA TRP A 48 0.06 12.32 7.58
C TRP A 48 -1.01 13.22 8.21
N ALA A 49 -0.63 14.42 8.67
CA ALA A 49 -1.55 15.35 9.32
C ALA A 49 -2.67 15.80 8.37
N ASN A 50 -2.35 16.05 7.09
CA ASN A 50 -3.34 16.39 6.07
C ASN A 50 -4.31 15.24 5.82
N ALA A 51 -3.81 14.00 5.68
CA ALA A 51 -4.65 12.83 5.49
C ALA A 51 -5.61 12.61 6.67
N VAL A 52 -5.13 12.78 7.90
CA VAL A 52 -5.98 12.71 9.11
C VAL A 52 -7.01 13.83 9.12
N ALA A 53 -6.61 15.06 8.81
CA ALA A 53 -7.53 16.20 8.77
C ALA A 53 -8.67 15.98 7.76
N THR A 54 -8.36 15.47 6.56
CA THR A 54 -9.38 15.09 5.56
C THR A 54 -10.35 14.06 6.13
N LEU A 55 -9.85 12.97 6.71
CA LEU A 55 -10.69 11.91 7.29
C LEU A 55 -11.60 12.44 8.42
N MET A 56 -11.09 13.32 9.28
CA MET A 56 -11.85 13.89 10.40
C MET A 56 -12.87 14.95 9.96
N CYS A 57 -12.68 15.57 8.80
CA CYS A 57 -13.62 16.51 8.20
C CYS A 57 -14.74 15.86 7.37
N GLU A 58 -14.68 14.55 7.13
CA GLU A 58 -15.73 13.78 6.45
C GLU A 58 -16.83 13.25 7.41
N LEU A 59 -16.85 13.71 8.67
CA LEU A 59 -17.85 13.37 9.71
C LEU A 59 -18.95 14.42 9.86
#